data_AF-A0A7Y9KJM2-F1
#
_entry.id   AF-A0A7Y9KJM2-F1
#
_cell.length_a   1.000
_cell.length_b   1.000
_cell.length_c   1.000
_cell.angle_alpha   90.00
_cell.angle_beta   90.00
_cell.angle_gamma   90.00
#
_symmetry.space_group_name_H-M   'P 1'
#
loop_
_entity.id
_entity.type
_entity.pdbx_description
1 polymer ?
#
loop_
_entity_poly.entity_id
_entity_poly.type
_entity_poly.pdbx_seq_one_letter_code
_entity_poly.pdbx_strand_id
1 'polypeptide(L)' 'MDDLREIVGTPLALSAESLREAAVLASSHGLSFYDASWAAAARGLGIVLVSTDGRLQEAGLAESAAETVARLRLSVPPAR' A
#
# COMPACT_ATOMS: atom_id res chain seq x y z
N MET A 1 12.91 -17.20 -12.60
CA MET A 1 11.53 -16.84 -12.14
C MET A 1 11.14 -17.66 -10.93
N ASP A 2 11.54 -18.94 -10.85
CA ASP A 2 11.31 -19.77 -9.66
C ASP A 2 12.06 -19.23 -8.42
N ASP A 3 13.31 -18.79 -8.55
CA ASP A 3 14.09 -18.22 -7.45
C ASP A 3 13.43 -17.00 -6.79
N LEU A 4 12.72 -16.17 -7.58
CA LEU A 4 12.02 -15.01 -7.04
C LEU A 4 10.82 -15.43 -6.17
N ARG A 5 10.11 -16.50 -6.56
CA ARG A 5 9.00 -17.02 -5.74
C ARG A 5 9.51 -17.64 -4.45
N GLU A 6 10.69 -18.24 -4.48
CA GLU A 6 11.34 -18.75 -3.27
C GLU A 6 11.70 -17.62 -2.29
N ILE A 7 12.19 -16.48 -2.80
CA ILE A 7 12.62 -15.35 -1.97
C ILE A 7 11.43 -14.49 -1.49
N VAL A 8 10.49 -14.14 -2.37
CA VAL A 8 9.42 -13.17 -2.07
C VAL A 8 8.04 -13.80 -1.86
N GLY A 9 7.90 -15.11 -2.05
CA GLY A 9 6.64 -15.83 -1.91
C GLY A 9 5.68 -15.65 -3.08
N THR A 10 4.39 -15.90 -2.81
CA THR A 10 3.33 -15.81 -3.83
C THR A 10 3.11 -14.35 -4.26
N PRO A 11 3.18 -14.04 -5.57
CA PRO A 11 2.92 -12.69 -6.05
C PRO A 11 1.50 -12.22 -5.70
N LEU A 12 1.39 -10.97 -5.26
CA LEU A 12 0.10 -10.31 -5.16
C LEU A 12 -0.34 -9.88 -6.57
N ALA A 13 -1.39 -10.53 -7.08
CA ALA A 13 -2.04 -10.13 -8.32
C ALA A 13 -3.32 -9.37 -8.02
N LEU A 14 -3.52 -8.23 -8.67
CA LEU A 14 -4.75 -7.44 -8.51
C LEU A 14 -5.91 -8.13 -9.21
N SER A 15 -7.03 -8.23 -8.52
CA SER A 15 -8.28 -8.67 -9.13
C SER A 15 -8.81 -7.60 -10.11
N ALA A 16 -9.71 -7.99 -11.00
CA ALA A 16 -10.39 -7.04 -11.88
C ALA A 16 -11.18 -5.98 -11.09
N GLU A 17 -11.66 -6.32 -9.89
CA GLU A 17 -12.32 -5.38 -8.98
C GLU A 17 -11.33 -4.35 -8.43
N SER A 18 -10.19 -4.80 -7.92
CA SER A 18 -9.13 -3.90 -7.43
C SER A 18 -8.61 -2.97 -8.53
N LEU A 19 -8.50 -3.45 -9.77
CA LEU A 19 -8.09 -2.60 -10.91
C LEU A 19 -9.13 -1.51 -11.23
N ARG A 20 -10.43 -1.81 -11.10
CA ARG A 20 -11.49 -0.81 -11.27
C ARG A 20 -11.43 0.23 -10.15
N GLU A 21 -11.28 -0.21 -8.90
CA GLU A 21 -11.14 0.72 -7.77
C GLU A 21 -9.89 1.59 -7.92
N ALA A 22 -8.76 1.02 -8.33
CA ALA A 22 -7.53 1.76 -8.60
C ALA A 22 -7.73 2.87 -9.64
N ALA A 23 -8.49 2.60 -10.72
CA ALA A 23 -8.81 3.61 -11.72
C ALA A 23 -9.63 4.77 -11.13
N VAL A 24 -10.62 4.45 -10.27
CA VAL A 24 -11.43 5.46 -9.57
C VAL A 24 -10.57 6.29 -8.63
N LEU A 25 -9.69 5.65 -7.84
CA LEU A 25 -8.82 6.35 -6.89
C LEU A 25 -7.80 7.24 -7.60
N ALA A 26 -7.19 6.73 -8.67
CA ALA A 26 -6.25 7.51 -9.49
C ALA A 26 -6.89 8.79 -10.01
N SER A 27 -8.08 8.68 -10.60
CA SER A 27 -8.81 9.83 -11.13
C SER A 27 -9.28 10.78 -10.03
N SER A 28 -9.73 10.26 -8.88
CA SER A 28 -10.34 11.08 -7.82
C SER A 28 -9.32 11.85 -6.99
N HIS A 29 -8.12 11.30 -6.82
CA HIS A 29 -7.07 11.86 -5.99
C HIS A 29 -5.87 12.41 -6.80
N GLY A 30 -5.93 12.36 -8.14
CA GLY A 30 -4.82 12.80 -8.99
C GLY A 30 -3.56 11.96 -8.84
N LEU A 31 -3.72 10.67 -8.54
CA LEU A 31 -2.63 9.72 -8.34
C LEU A 31 -2.29 9.00 -9.65
N SER A 32 -1.09 8.43 -9.71
CA SER A 32 -0.79 7.47 -10.77
C SER A 32 -1.65 6.21 -10.57
N PHE A 33 -1.92 5.49 -11.67
CA PHE A 33 -2.62 4.21 -11.59
C PHE A 33 -1.85 3.19 -10.73
N TYR A 34 -0.51 3.29 -10.69
CA TYR A 34 0.34 2.42 -9.88
C TYR A 34 0.16 2.67 -8.38
N ASP A 35 0.18 3.92 -7.93
CA ASP A 35 0.00 4.25 -6.51
C ASP A 35 -1.42 3.90 -6.04
N ALA A 36 -2.41 4.22 -6.87
CA ALA A 36 -3.81 3.88 -6.63
C ALA A 36 -4.05 2.35 -6.58
N SER A 37 -3.26 1.57 -7.32
CA SER A 37 -3.33 0.10 -7.31
C SER A 37 -2.96 -0.48 -5.95
N TRP A 38 -1.94 0.07 -5.28
CA TRP A 38 -1.59 -0.36 -3.92
C TRP A 38 -2.66 0.03 -2.90
N ALA A 39 -3.23 1.23 -3.02
CA ALA A 39 -4.33 1.66 -2.15
C ALA A 39 -5.58 0.76 -2.32
N ALA A 40 -5.97 0.45 -3.55
CA ALA A 40 -7.08 -0.46 -3.85
C ALA A 40 -6.82 -1.88 -3.34
N ALA A 41 -5.59 -2.39 -3.52
CA ALA A 41 -5.20 -3.70 -2.99
C ALA A 41 -5.33 -3.77 -1.47
N ALA A 42 -4.79 -2.77 -0.77
CA ALA A 42 -4.84 -2.71 0.69
C ALA A 42 -6.29 -2.68 1.20
N ARG A 43 -7.15 -1.89 0.57
CA ARG A 43 -8.60 -1.85 0.86
C ARG A 43 -9.28 -3.19 0.62
N GLY A 44 -9.05 -3.81 -0.53
CA GLY A 44 -9.63 -5.12 -0.86
C GLY A 44 -9.17 -6.23 0.10
N LEU A 45 -7.95 -6.13 0.63
CA LEU A 45 -7.41 -7.06 1.63
C LEU A 45 -7.80 -6.70 3.08
N GLY A 46 -8.45 -5.55 3.32
CA GLY A 46 -8.78 -5.07 4.66
C GLY A 46 -7.56 -4.72 5.51
N ILE A 47 -6.45 -4.31 4.89
CA ILE A 47 -5.20 -3.93 5.57
C ILE A 47 -4.91 -2.44 5.38
N VAL A 48 -4.06 -1.90 6.26
CA VAL A 48 -3.58 -0.53 6.14
C VAL A 48 -2.36 -0.50 5.22
N LEU A 49 -2.40 0.34 4.18
CA LEU A 49 -1.23 0.65 3.36
C LEU A 49 -0.28 1.55 4.15
N VAL A 50 0.99 1.19 4.22
CA VAL A 50 2.05 2.03 4.76
C VAL A 50 2.90 2.52 3.60
N SER A 51 3.08 3.82 3.46
CA SER A 51 3.83 4.42 2.34
C SER A 51 4.62 5.62 2.82
N THR A 52 5.69 5.95 2.10
CA THR A 52 6.42 7.23 2.24
C THR A 52 5.99 8.25 1.20
N ASP A 53 5.08 7.90 0.29
CA ASP A 53 4.53 8.82 -0.70
C ASP A 53 3.53 9.77 -0.02
N GLY A 54 3.88 11.06 -0.02
CA GLY A 54 3.07 12.12 0.58
C GLY A 54 1.69 12.26 -0.08
N ARG A 55 1.53 12.00 -1.38
CA ARG A 55 0.22 12.12 -2.05
C ARG A 55 -0.75 11.04 -1.58
N LEU A 56 -0.25 9.83 -1.33
CA LEU A 56 -1.07 8.74 -0.77
C LEU A 56 -1.49 9.04 0.67
N GLN A 57 -0.60 9.63 1.47
CA GLN A 57 -0.88 10.03 2.85
C GLN A 57 -1.87 11.21 2.90
N GLU A 58 -1.65 12.26 2.11
CA GLU A 58 -2.54 13.42 1.99
C GLU A 58 -3.94 13.03 1.50
N ALA A 59 -4.04 12.04 0.61
CA ALA A 59 -5.32 11.48 0.16
C ALA A 59 -6.02 10.60 1.21
N GLY A 60 -5.39 10.33 2.35
CA GLY A 60 -5.92 9.42 3.39
C GLY A 60 -5.95 7.95 2.94
N LEU A 61 -5.09 7.58 1.99
CA LEU A 61 -5.02 6.23 1.43
C LEU A 61 -3.86 5.40 2.00
N ALA A 62 -2.95 6.02 2.74
CA ALA A 62 -1.85 5.33 3.41
C ALA A 62 -1.49 6.02 4.74
N GLU A 63 -0.93 5.24 5.67
CA GLU A 63 -0.25 5.74 6.86
C GLU A 63 1.25 5.95 6.58
N SER A 64 1.86 6.88 7.29
CA SER A 64 3.31 6.95 7.45
C SER A 64 3.82 5.83 8.36
N ALA A 65 5.11 5.50 8.23
CA ALA A 65 5.74 4.50 9.10
C ALA A 65 5.63 4.87 10.60
N ALA A 66 5.71 6.16 10.94
CA ALA A 66 5.58 6.64 12.31
C ALA A 66 4.17 6.40 12.88
N GLU A 67 3.13 6.70 12.11
CA GLU A 67 1.74 6.44 12.49
C GLU A 67 1.48 4.95 12.69
N THR A 68 1.97 4.11 11.78
CA THR A 68 1.86 2.66 11.90
C THR A 68 2.57 2.12 13.14
N VAL A 69 3.81 2.56 13.41
CA VAL A 69 4.55 2.17 14.62
C VAL A 69 3.78 2.54 15.88
N ALA A 70 3.22 3.76 15.93
CA ALA A 70 2.43 4.22 17.06
C ALA A 70 1.15 3.37 17.25
N ARG A 71 0.40 3.11 16.17
CA ARG A 71 -0.83 2.29 16.17
C ARG A 71 -0.56 0.86 16.64
N LEU A 72 0.52 0.25 16.15
CA LEU A 72 0.91 -1.12 16.47
C LEU A 72 1.68 -1.24 17.79
N ARG A 73 2.02 -0.11 18.44
CA ARG A 73 2.81 -0.05 19.68
C ARG A 73 4.15 -0.78 19.56
N LEU A 74 4.79 -0.65 18.41
CA LEU A 74 6.07 -1.29 18.14
C LEU A 74 7.21 -0.48 18.79
N SER A 75 8.13 -1.17 19.46
CA SER A 75 9.39 -0.58 19.88
C SER A 75 10.36 -0.55 18.70
N VAL A 76 10.75 0.64 18.25
CA VAL A 76 11.75 0.81 17.19
C VAL A 76 13.13 0.93 17.85
N PRO A 77 14.08 0.02 17.56
CA PRO A 77 15.46 0.17 18.02
C PRO A 77 16.07 1.48 17.48
N PRO A 78 17.00 2.11 18.20
CA PRO A 78 17.71 3.27 17.66
C PRO A 78 18.42 2.89 16.34
N ALA A 79 18.34 3.78 15.34
CA ALA A 79 19.06 3.62 14.09
C ALA A 79 20.56 3.51 14.38
N ARG A 80 21.21 2.51 13.77
CA ARG A 80 22.66 2.29 13.87
C ARG A 80 23.44 3.28 13.03
#